data_AF-R1HNZ9-F1
#
_entry.id   AF-R1HNZ9-F1
#
_cell.length_a   1.000
_cell.length_b   1.000
_cell.length_c   1.000
_cell.angle_alpha   90.00
_cell.angle_beta   90.00
_cell.angle_gamma   90.00
#
_symmetry.space_group_name_H-M   'P 1'
#
loop_
_entity.id
_entity.type
_entity.pdbx_description
1 polymer ?
#
loop_
_entity_poly.entity_id
_entity_poly.type
_entity_poly.pdbx_seq_one_letter_code
_entity_poly.pdbx_strand_id
1 'polypeptide(L)'
;MTAEALPGVSLTFAGREPDEEPLRTDVAVFAGRTRRGPVLTPVRVESRNDVAAAFGAPGAGSATPDALRGFFENGGRTAWVLRVAGPGVPASALWTVGDIAGFAHEQYRVTATSPGTWANGGRVRIRFQASTVAGPPTVTVRADVPGEPPETFTGPPAEVIARVGASRLVTLVPDGPEPAGGPGPLSMSWDLALDGGTDVAPGRAEYAAAVAAQADL
;
A
#
# COMPACT_ATOMS: atom_id res chain seq x y z
N MET A 1 41.79 -1.25 27.63
CA MET A 1 43.27 -1.31 27.66
C MET A 1 43.72 -1.08 29.10
N THR A 2 44.37 -2.05 29.71
CA THR A 2 44.89 -1.94 31.09
C THR A 2 46.22 -1.20 31.05
N ALA A 3 46.28 -0.05 31.71
CA ALA A 3 47.54 0.65 31.96
C ALA A 3 48.08 0.22 33.32
N GLU A 4 49.35 -0.15 33.39
CA GLU A 4 50.01 -0.60 34.60
C GLU A 4 50.22 0.60 35.53
N ALA A 5 49.49 0.63 36.65
CA ALA A 5 49.79 1.51 37.77
C ALA A 5 50.73 0.75 38.74
N LEU A 6 51.31 1.47 39.71
CA LEU A 6 52.28 1.01 40.72
C LEU A 6 52.17 -0.50 41.10
N PRO A 7 53.29 -1.18 41.37
CA PRO A 7 53.32 -2.63 41.61
C PRO A 7 52.28 -3.08 42.65
N GLY A 8 51.39 -3.99 42.24
CA GLY A 8 50.26 -4.47 43.04
C GLY A 8 48.90 -3.82 42.75
N VAL A 9 48.84 -2.81 41.87
CA VAL A 9 47.60 -2.11 41.51
C VAL A 9 47.31 -2.28 40.02
N SER A 10 46.15 -2.86 39.69
CA SER A 10 45.64 -2.88 38.33
C SER A 10 44.52 -1.86 38.16
N LEU A 11 44.61 -1.03 37.12
CA LEU A 11 43.55 -0.12 36.72
C LEU A 11 42.84 -0.70 35.50
N THR A 12 41.56 -1.01 35.66
CA THR A 12 40.69 -1.41 34.55
C THR A 12 39.76 -0.25 34.23
N PHE A 13 39.98 0.39 33.09
CA PHE A 13 39.06 1.38 32.55
C PHE A 13 37.92 0.63 31.85
N ALA A 14 36.73 0.64 32.47
CA ALA A 14 35.52 0.24 31.77
C ALA A 14 35.21 1.30 30.70
N GLY A 15 34.90 0.87 29.48
CA GLY A 15 34.31 1.78 28.50
C GLY A 15 33.00 2.31 29.06
N ARG A 16 32.67 3.57 28.79
CA ARG A 16 31.34 4.11 29.11
C ARG A 16 30.32 3.16 28.49
N GLU A 17 29.50 2.51 29.33
CA GLU A 17 28.32 1.81 28.85
C GLU A 17 27.50 2.83 28.04
N PRO A 18 26.97 2.46 26.86
CA PRO A 18 26.15 3.38 26.10
C PRO A 18 25.10 3.95 27.04
N ASP A 19 24.97 5.28 27.10
CA ASP A 19 23.89 5.90 27.85
C ASP A 19 22.59 5.25 27.35
N GLU A 20 21.70 4.85 28.26
CA GLU A 20 20.34 4.47 27.88
C GLU A 20 19.76 5.65 27.10
N GLU A 21 19.63 5.49 25.77
CA GLU A 21 19.01 6.53 24.96
C GLU A 21 17.58 6.71 25.50
N PRO A 22 17.21 7.93 25.91
CA PRO A 22 15.88 8.16 26.45
C PRO A 22 14.87 7.73 25.40
N LEU A 23 13.93 6.88 25.82
CA LEU A 23 12.88 6.36 24.94
C LEU A 23 12.21 7.55 24.25
N ARG A 24 12.12 7.53 22.91
CA ARG A 24 11.48 8.62 22.17
C ARG A 24 10.01 8.71 22.55
N THR A 25 9.64 9.69 23.38
CA THR A 25 8.26 9.97 23.74
C THR A 25 7.53 10.85 22.72
N ASP A 26 8.16 11.16 21.58
CA ASP A 26 7.63 12.06 20.55
C ASP A 26 6.92 11.34 19.39
N VAL A 27 6.87 10.00 19.41
CA VAL A 27 6.19 9.18 18.39
C VAL A 27 4.76 8.90 18.81
N ALA A 28 3.81 9.49 18.10
CA ALA A 28 2.39 9.26 18.35
C ALA A 28 1.84 8.08 17.54
N VAL A 29 0.79 7.42 18.05
CA VAL A 29 0.04 6.41 17.29
C VAL A 29 -1.40 6.88 17.14
N PHE A 30 -1.90 6.87 15.91
CA PHE A 30 -3.29 7.23 15.56
C PHE A 30 -4.02 5.99 15.09
N ALA A 31 -4.97 5.51 15.90
CA ALA A 31 -5.87 4.43 15.52
C ALA A 31 -7.25 5.00 15.18
N GLY A 32 -7.68 4.83 13.93
CA GLY A 32 -9.04 5.20 13.55
C GLY A 32 -9.33 5.05 12.06
N ARG A 33 -10.46 5.56 11.62
CA ARG A 33 -10.93 5.35 10.26
C ARG A 33 -10.18 6.25 9.28
N THR A 34 -9.87 5.71 8.12
CA THR A 34 -9.40 6.48 6.97
C THR A 34 -10.10 6.02 5.71
N ARG A 35 -10.06 6.88 4.67
CA ARG A 35 -10.76 6.65 3.39
C ARG A 35 -10.32 5.35 2.73
N ARG A 36 -9.01 5.10 2.69
CA ARG A 36 -8.38 3.88 2.17
C ARG A 36 -7.14 3.54 3.00
N GLY A 37 -6.41 2.52 2.58
CA GLY A 37 -5.13 2.11 3.17
C GLY A 37 -5.24 0.76 3.86
N PRO A 38 -4.09 0.16 4.21
CA PRO A 38 -4.05 -1.16 4.80
C PRO A 38 -4.74 -1.16 6.17
N VAL A 39 -5.60 -2.15 6.41
CA VAL A 39 -6.40 -2.26 7.64
C VAL A 39 -5.59 -3.01 8.69
N LEU A 40 -5.55 -2.48 9.92
CA LEU A 40 -4.80 -3.05 11.06
C LEU A 40 -3.31 -3.31 10.78
N THR A 41 -2.74 -2.68 9.77
CA THR A 41 -1.30 -2.69 9.50
C THR A 41 -0.75 -1.31 9.82
N PRO A 42 0.19 -1.18 10.77
CA PRO A 42 0.79 0.10 11.08
C PRO A 42 1.57 0.67 9.90
N VAL A 43 1.34 1.95 9.59
CA VAL A 43 2.13 2.69 8.59
C VAL A 43 2.79 3.88 9.27
N ARG A 44 4.12 3.94 9.17
CA ARG A 44 4.91 5.07 9.64
C ARG A 44 4.77 6.23 8.67
N VAL A 45 4.46 7.41 9.22
CA VAL A 45 4.29 8.65 8.47
C VAL A 45 5.08 9.77 9.15
N GLU A 46 5.67 10.64 8.34
CA GLU A 46 6.47 11.79 8.83
C GLU A 46 5.90 13.13 8.37
N SER A 47 4.90 13.10 7.49
CA SER A 47 4.25 14.29 6.97
C SER A 47 2.77 14.06 6.66
N ARG A 48 2.03 15.17 6.51
CA ARG A 48 0.65 15.14 6.01
C ARG A 48 0.53 14.54 4.61
N ASN A 49 1.58 14.68 3.79
CA ASN A 49 1.60 14.11 2.45
C ASN A 49 1.74 12.59 2.50
N ASP A 50 2.51 12.04 3.45
CA ASP A 50 2.60 10.59 3.65
C ASP A 50 1.25 10.02 4.08
N VAL A 51 0.53 10.73 4.96
CA VAL A 51 -0.83 10.34 5.36
C VAL A 51 -1.77 10.32 4.16
N ALA A 52 -1.82 11.39 3.37
CA ALA A 52 -2.67 11.45 2.19
C ALA A 52 -2.29 10.37 1.16
N ALA A 53 -1.00 10.10 0.99
CA ALA A 53 -0.48 9.08 0.09
C ALA A 53 -0.86 7.66 0.52
N ALA A 54 -0.81 7.34 1.81
CA ALA A 54 -1.12 6.00 2.33
C ALA A 54 -2.62 5.78 2.56
N PHE A 55 -3.34 6.80 2.99
CA PHE A 55 -4.71 6.67 3.53
C PHE A 55 -5.77 7.45 2.76
N GLY A 56 -5.37 8.18 1.72
CA GLY A 56 -6.23 9.02 0.89
C GLY A 56 -6.51 10.38 1.51
N ALA A 57 -7.19 11.24 0.76
CA ALA A 57 -7.58 12.56 1.22
C ALA A 57 -8.53 12.49 2.44
N PRO A 58 -8.54 13.52 3.31
CA PRO A 58 -9.52 13.66 4.38
C PRO A 58 -10.95 13.54 3.83
N GLY A 59 -11.72 12.63 4.38
CA GLY A 59 -13.12 12.40 4.00
C GLY A 59 -14.07 12.65 5.17
N ALA A 60 -15.34 12.89 4.86
CA ALA A 60 -16.37 12.96 5.88
C ALA A 60 -16.48 11.60 6.63
N GLY A 61 -16.72 11.65 7.94
CA GLY A 61 -17.00 10.45 8.76
C GLY A 61 -15.83 9.88 9.56
N SER A 62 -14.69 10.58 9.65
CA SER A 62 -13.60 10.27 10.58
C SER A 62 -12.87 11.51 11.05
N ALA A 63 -12.57 11.59 12.35
CA ALA A 63 -11.73 12.63 12.92
C ALA A 63 -10.22 12.34 12.77
N THR A 64 -9.83 11.13 12.34
CA THR A 64 -8.42 10.71 12.28
C THR A 64 -7.58 11.57 11.33
N PRO A 65 -8.04 11.91 10.10
CA PRO A 65 -7.28 12.82 9.22
C PRO A 65 -7.09 14.22 9.82
N ASP A 66 -8.11 14.75 10.52
CA ASP A 66 -8.05 16.06 11.17
C ASP A 66 -7.11 16.06 12.39
N ALA A 67 -7.12 14.99 13.18
CA ALA A 67 -6.21 14.81 14.31
C ALA A 67 -4.75 14.69 13.86
N LEU A 68 -4.49 13.92 12.79
CA LEU A 68 -3.16 13.83 12.17
C LEU A 68 -2.70 15.17 11.63
N ARG A 69 -3.58 15.93 10.95
CA ARG A 69 -3.28 17.30 10.54
C ARG A 69 -2.84 18.14 11.74
N GLY A 70 -3.65 18.15 12.80
CA GLY A 70 -3.34 18.91 14.02
C GLY A 70 -2.00 18.52 14.63
N PHE A 71 -1.68 17.22 14.69
CA PHE A 71 -0.39 16.74 15.20
C PHE A 71 0.80 17.32 14.43
N PHE A 72 0.78 17.24 13.09
CA PHE A 72 1.87 17.77 12.28
C PHE A 72 1.93 19.30 12.32
N GLU A 73 0.78 19.98 12.38
CA GLU A 73 0.72 21.45 12.52
C GLU A 73 1.27 21.93 13.87
N ASN A 74 1.18 21.11 14.92
CA ASN A 74 1.75 21.39 16.24
C ASN A 74 3.22 20.93 16.39
N GLY A 75 3.91 20.61 15.30
CA GLY A 75 5.32 20.24 15.32
C GLY A 75 5.62 18.76 15.56
N GLY A 76 4.59 17.89 15.54
CA GLY A 76 4.79 16.44 15.51
C GLY A 76 5.59 16.02 14.28
N ARG A 77 6.56 15.10 14.44
CA ARG A 77 7.50 14.71 13.37
C ARG A 77 7.31 13.28 12.87
N THR A 78 6.87 12.38 13.74
CA THR A 78 6.71 10.97 13.41
C THR A 78 5.44 10.47 14.05
N ALA A 79 4.60 9.80 13.26
CA ALA A 79 3.46 9.08 13.78
C ALA A 79 3.34 7.70 13.11
N TRP A 80 2.73 6.77 13.82
CA TRP A 80 2.19 5.56 13.25
C TRP A 80 0.68 5.71 13.06
N VAL A 81 0.17 5.24 11.93
CA VAL A 81 -1.26 5.25 11.65
C VAL A 81 -1.73 3.82 11.48
N LEU A 82 -2.74 3.44 12.25
CA LEU A 82 -3.46 2.18 12.16
C LEU A 82 -4.86 2.48 11.67
N ARG A 83 -5.15 2.11 10.42
CA ARG A 83 -6.52 2.20 9.90
C ARG A 83 -7.37 1.13 10.57
N VAL A 84 -8.44 1.57 11.21
CA VAL A 84 -9.46 0.71 11.82
C VAL A 84 -10.72 0.78 10.97
N ALA A 85 -11.19 -0.37 10.53
CA ALA A 85 -12.38 -0.52 9.71
C ALA A 85 -13.10 -1.82 10.09
N GLY A 86 -14.43 -1.86 9.93
CA GLY A 86 -15.20 -3.10 10.01
C GLY A 86 -14.98 -4.01 8.80
N PRO A 87 -15.72 -5.13 8.70
CA PRO A 87 -15.59 -6.09 7.62
C PRO A 87 -16.14 -5.53 6.29
N GLY A 88 -15.30 -4.77 5.59
CA GLY A 88 -15.56 -4.26 4.24
C GLY A 88 -15.00 -5.16 3.15
N VAL A 89 -15.39 -4.87 1.91
CA VAL A 89 -14.91 -5.56 0.71
C VAL A 89 -14.19 -4.55 -0.20
N PRO A 90 -13.04 -4.91 -0.81
CA PRO A 90 -12.40 -4.07 -1.82
C PRO A 90 -13.20 -4.09 -3.13
N ALA A 91 -13.28 -2.94 -3.80
CA ALA A 91 -13.84 -2.88 -5.15
C ALA A 91 -12.98 -3.74 -6.09
N SER A 92 -13.60 -4.43 -7.04
CA SER A 92 -12.86 -5.26 -7.99
C SER A 92 -13.50 -5.29 -9.38
N ALA A 93 -12.72 -5.74 -10.36
CA ALA A 93 -13.17 -6.03 -11.71
C ALA A 93 -12.42 -7.25 -12.25
N LEU A 94 -13.10 -8.08 -13.05
CA LEU A 94 -12.46 -9.18 -13.76
C LEU A 94 -11.85 -8.66 -15.06
N TRP A 95 -10.56 -8.93 -15.25
CA TRP A 95 -9.86 -8.71 -16.51
C TRP A 95 -9.65 -10.04 -17.22
N THR A 96 -10.41 -10.27 -18.29
CA THR A 96 -10.23 -11.42 -19.18
C THR A 96 -9.26 -11.06 -20.29
N VAL A 97 -8.04 -11.56 -20.18
CA VAL A 97 -6.98 -11.39 -21.18
C VAL A 97 -7.20 -12.32 -22.36
N GLY A 98 -7.51 -13.58 -22.07
CA GLY A 98 -7.54 -14.68 -23.03
C GLY A 98 -6.14 -15.23 -23.34
N ASP A 99 -6.06 -16.00 -24.41
CA ASP A 99 -4.82 -16.66 -24.85
C ASP A 99 -3.89 -15.68 -25.60
N ILE A 100 -3.21 -14.83 -24.84
CA ILE A 100 -2.26 -13.83 -25.35
C ILE A 100 -0.87 -14.09 -24.75
N ALA A 101 0.11 -14.30 -25.61
CA ALA A 101 1.50 -14.48 -25.20
C ALA A 101 2.06 -13.32 -24.36
N GLY A 102 2.87 -13.66 -23.36
CA GLY A 102 3.50 -12.71 -22.42
C GLY A 102 2.76 -12.55 -21.10
N PHE A 103 1.50 -12.96 -21.03
CA PHE A 103 0.74 -13.08 -19.78
C PHE A 103 0.90 -14.49 -19.18
N ALA A 104 0.92 -14.58 -17.86
CA ALA A 104 1.03 -15.86 -17.15
C ALA A 104 -0.33 -16.53 -16.91
N HIS A 105 -1.42 -15.76 -17.00
CA HIS A 105 -2.78 -16.24 -16.79
C HIS A 105 -3.72 -15.61 -17.82
N GLU A 106 -4.75 -16.34 -18.22
CA GLU A 106 -5.79 -15.85 -19.13
C GLU A 106 -6.73 -14.83 -18.46
N GLN A 107 -6.73 -14.77 -17.13
CA GLN A 107 -7.60 -13.91 -16.34
C GLN A 107 -6.88 -13.38 -15.11
N TYR A 108 -7.13 -12.10 -14.81
CA TYR A 108 -6.68 -11.45 -13.59
C TYR A 108 -7.85 -10.73 -12.94
N ARG A 109 -7.95 -10.81 -11.62
CA ARG A 109 -8.84 -9.98 -10.83
C ARG A 109 -8.12 -8.71 -10.43
N VAL A 110 -8.59 -7.59 -10.96
CA VAL A 110 -8.14 -6.26 -10.56
C VAL A 110 -8.87 -5.89 -9.27
N THR A 111 -8.15 -5.75 -8.16
CA THR A 111 -8.74 -5.50 -6.84
C THR A 111 -8.16 -4.24 -6.24
N ALA A 112 -8.99 -3.40 -5.64
CA ALA A 112 -8.51 -2.25 -4.88
C ALA A 112 -7.59 -2.72 -3.73
N THR A 113 -6.53 -1.97 -3.44
CA THR A 113 -5.53 -2.35 -2.42
C THR A 113 -6.07 -2.48 -1.01
N SER A 114 -7.26 -1.94 -0.74
CA SER A 114 -7.90 -2.03 0.57
C SER A 114 -9.42 -1.96 0.48
N PRO A 115 -10.13 -2.55 1.45
CA PRO A 115 -11.59 -2.43 1.55
C PRO A 115 -12.08 -0.98 1.61
N GLY A 116 -13.27 -0.76 1.05
CA GLY A 116 -13.98 0.51 1.11
C GLY A 116 -14.62 0.92 -0.22
N THR A 117 -15.52 1.89 -0.15
CA THR A 117 -16.20 2.46 -1.32
C THR A 117 -15.33 3.42 -2.13
N TRP A 118 -14.13 3.76 -1.63
CA TRP A 118 -13.24 4.78 -2.21
C TRP A 118 -12.81 4.48 -3.66
N ALA A 119 -12.77 3.20 -4.05
CA ALA A 119 -12.38 2.75 -5.38
C ALA A 119 -13.58 2.53 -6.33
N ASN A 120 -14.82 2.63 -5.84
CA ASN A 120 -16.00 2.44 -6.67
C ASN A 120 -16.09 3.52 -7.75
N GLY A 121 -16.41 3.11 -8.98
CA GLY A 121 -16.40 4.00 -10.14
C GLY A 121 -15.00 4.30 -10.69
N GLY A 122 -13.94 3.74 -10.09
CA GLY A 122 -12.59 3.76 -10.64
C GLY A 122 -12.50 3.00 -11.96
N ARG A 123 -11.59 3.44 -12.83
CA ARG A 123 -11.35 2.85 -14.15
C ARG A 123 -9.93 2.37 -14.28
N VAL A 124 -9.77 1.11 -14.66
CA VAL A 124 -8.48 0.52 -15.01
C VAL A 124 -8.46 0.27 -16.51
N ARG A 125 -7.76 1.15 -17.23
CA ARG A 125 -7.59 1.06 -18.68
C ARG A 125 -6.31 0.31 -18.98
N ILE A 126 -6.44 -0.76 -19.74
CA ILE A 126 -5.34 -1.64 -20.11
C ILE A 126 -5.23 -1.65 -21.62
N ARG A 127 -4.03 -1.44 -22.15
CA ARG A 127 -3.75 -1.49 -23.58
C ARG A 127 -2.59 -2.44 -23.81
N PHE A 128 -2.84 -3.51 -24.56
CA PHE A 128 -1.82 -4.42 -25.05
C PHE A 128 -1.46 -4.07 -26.50
N GLN A 129 -0.18 -4.13 -26.82
CA GLN A 129 0.34 -4.02 -28.18
C GLN A 129 1.34 -5.14 -28.40
N ALA A 130 1.06 -6.00 -29.38
CA ALA A 130 1.96 -7.06 -29.78
C ALA A 130 3.26 -6.49 -30.34
N SER A 131 4.31 -7.30 -30.25
CA SER A 131 5.61 -7.03 -30.84
C SER A 131 5.49 -6.79 -32.36
N THR A 132 6.19 -5.76 -32.86
CA THR A 132 6.59 -5.68 -34.27
C THR A 132 8.06 -6.06 -34.38
N VAL A 133 8.63 -6.05 -35.60
CA VAL A 133 10.00 -6.49 -35.96
C VAL A 133 11.13 -5.92 -35.06
N ALA A 134 10.87 -4.93 -34.19
CA ALA A 134 11.89 -4.21 -33.41
C ALA A 134 11.76 -4.26 -31.86
N GLY A 135 10.83 -4.99 -31.23
CA GLY A 135 10.78 -4.97 -29.74
C GLY A 135 9.76 -5.89 -29.07
N PRO A 136 9.86 -6.11 -27.74
CA PRO A 136 8.95 -7.00 -27.01
C PRO A 136 7.50 -6.49 -27.01
N PRO A 137 6.49 -7.35 -26.80
CA PRO A 137 5.13 -6.89 -26.58
C PRO A 137 5.09 -5.92 -25.39
N THR A 138 4.18 -4.95 -25.46
CA THR A 138 4.03 -3.95 -24.42
C THR A 138 2.61 -3.93 -23.89
N VAL A 139 2.48 -3.70 -22.58
CA VAL A 139 1.20 -3.40 -21.95
C VAL A 139 1.31 -2.07 -21.22
N THR A 140 0.27 -1.26 -21.34
CA THR A 140 0.06 -0.07 -20.50
C THR A 140 -1.14 -0.31 -19.62
N VAL A 141 -0.94 -0.26 -18.30
CA VAL A 141 -2.00 -0.29 -17.30
C VAL A 141 -2.10 1.10 -16.69
N ARG A 142 -3.27 1.74 -16.80
CA ARG A 142 -3.57 3.03 -16.18
C ARG A 142 -4.74 2.86 -15.21
N ALA A 143 -4.48 3.09 -13.93
CA ALA A 143 -5.50 3.12 -12.88
C ALA A 143 -5.91 4.57 -12.60
N ASP A 144 -7.20 4.85 -12.70
CA ASP A 144 -7.80 6.16 -12.51
C ASP A 144 -8.94 6.01 -11.49
N VAL A 145 -8.67 6.38 -10.24
CA VAL A 145 -9.63 6.25 -9.14
C VAL A 145 -10.05 7.65 -8.69
N PRO A 146 -11.36 7.92 -8.50
CA PRO A 146 -11.83 9.24 -8.11
C PRO A 146 -11.09 9.79 -6.88
N GLY A 147 -10.58 11.01 -6.97
CA GLY A 147 -9.88 11.67 -5.85
C GLY A 147 -8.52 11.07 -5.49
N GLU A 148 -7.92 10.28 -6.38
CA GLU A 148 -6.54 9.80 -6.25
C GLU A 148 -5.74 10.20 -7.51
N PRO A 149 -4.43 10.47 -7.40
CA PRO A 149 -3.60 10.70 -8.58
C PRO A 149 -3.55 9.42 -9.42
N PRO A 150 -3.71 9.51 -10.76
CA PRO A 150 -3.69 8.32 -11.61
C PRO A 150 -2.31 7.68 -11.63
N GLU A 151 -2.26 6.36 -11.59
CA GLU A 151 -1.02 5.58 -11.73
C GLU A 151 -0.96 4.98 -13.13
N THR A 152 0.22 4.97 -13.74
CA THR A 152 0.43 4.39 -15.08
C THR A 152 1.70 3.54 -15.10
N PHE A 153 1.56 2.32 -15.59
CA PHE A 153 2.64 1.35 -15.73
C PHE A 153 2.72 0.91 -17.19
N THR A 154 3.87 1.12 -17.82
CA THR A 154 4.14 0.66 -19.19
C THR A 154 5.38 -0.23 -19.22
N GLY A 155 5.37 -1.28 -20.03
CA GLY A 155 6.49 -2.19 -20.21
C GLY A 155 6.06 -3.58 -20.71
N PRO A 156 6.96 -4.57 -20.66
CA PRO A 156 6.62 -5.96 -20.95
C PRO A 156 5.50 -6.49 -20.03
N PRO A 157 4.59 -7.35 -20.51
CA PRO A 157 3.43 -7.81 -19.74
C PRO A 157 3.75 -8.34 -18.34
N ALA A 158 4.68 -9.31 -18.23
CA ALA A 158 5.06 -9.90 -16.94
C ALA A 158 5.63 -8.86 -15.96
N GLU A 159 6.48 -7.95 -16.43
CA GLU A 159 7.06 -6.90 -15.59
C GLU A 159 6.01 -5.90 -15.13
N VAL A 160 5.09 -5.49 -16.01
CA VAL A 160 4.02 -4.56 -15.63
C VAL A 160 3.10 -5.20 -14.59
N ILE A 161 2.72 -6.46 -14.75
CA ILE A 161 1.92 -7.18 -13.74
C ILE A 161 2.62 -7.18 -12.39
N ALA A 162 3.92 -7.49 -12.36
CA ALA A 162 4.71 -7.48 -11.13
C ALA A 162 4.78 -6.09 -10.48
N ARG A 163 5.02 -5.03 -11.28
CA ARG A 163 5.09 -3.65 -10.76
C ARG A 163 3.76 -3.11 -10.27
N VAL A 164 2.63 -3.54 -10.85
CA VAL A 164 1.30 -3.18 -10.34
C VAL A 164 1.10 -3.70 -8.91
N GLY A 165 1.83 -4.73 -8.47
CA GLY A 165 1.86 -5.15 -7.07
C GLY A 165 2.36 -4.07 -6.08
N ALA A 166 3.10 -3.06 -6.56
CA ALA A 166 3.52 -1.90 -5.77
C ALA A 166 2.59 -0.68 -5.91
N SER A 167 1.51 -0.80 -6.68
CA SER A 167 0.49 0.23 -6.83
C SER A 167 -0.16 0.54 -5.48
N ARG A 168 -0.54 1.80 -5.27
CA ARG A 168 -1.32 2.20 -4.10
C ARG A 168 -2.82 2.06 -4.33
N LEU A 169 -3.23 1.89 -5.60
CA LEU A 169 -4.63 1.88 -6.00
C LEU A 169 -5.17 0.47 -6.20
N VAL A 170 -4.49 -0.35 -6.99
CA VAL A 170 -4.99 -1.67 -7.39
C VAL A 170 -3.91 -2.75 -7.35
N THR A 171 -4.31 -4.00 -7.14
CA THR A 171 -3.47 -5.18 -7.33
C THR A 171 -4.08 -6.09 -8.39
N LEU A 172 -3.25 -6.87 -9.06
CA LEU A 172 -3.65 -7.86 -10.05
C LEU A 172 -3.45 -9.25 -9.46
N VAL A 173 -4.55 -9.95 -9.19
CA VAL A 173 -4.52 -11.32 -8.66
C VAL A 173 -4.84 -12.30 -9.80
N PRO A 174 -4.02 -13.33 -10.04
CA PRO A 174 -4.37 -14.39 -10.99
C PRO A 174 -5.73 -15.03 -10.69
N ASP A 175 -6.58 -15.19 -11.70
CA ASP A 175 -7.95 -15.72 -11.55
C ASP A 175 -8.34 -16.69 -12.69
N GLY A 176 -7.36 -17.33 -13.33
CA GLY A 176 -7.58 -18.19 -14.48
C GLY A 176 -6.41 -19.11 -14.80
N PRO A 177 -6.59 -20.02 -15.77
CA PRO A 177 -5.55 -20.95 -16.20
C PRO A 177 -4.38 -20.23 -16.87
N GLU A 178 -3.28 -20.94 -17.03
CA GLU A 178 -2.15 -20.52 -17.87
C GLU A 178 -2.58 -20.55 -19.35
N PRO A 179 -2.23 -19.52 -20.15
CA PRO A 179 -2.61 -19.46 -21.56
C PRO A 179 -1.91 -20.55 -22.39
N ALA A 180 -2.58 -21.01 -23.45
CA ALA A 180 -2.05 -22.03 -24.36
C ALA A 180 -0.90 -21.53 -25.26
N GLY A 181 -0.67 -20.21 -25.34
CA GLY A 181 0.43 -19.59 -26.06
C GLY A 181 0.10 -19.18 -27.49
N GLY A 182 -1.17 -18.89 -27.79
CA GLY A 182 -1.59 -18.39 -29.11
C GLY A 182 -0.91 -17.06 -29.51
N PRO A 183 -0.82 -16.76 -30.83
CA PRO A 183 -0.14 -15.55 -31.32
C PRO A 183 -0.79 -14.24 -30.85
N GLY A 184 -2.03 -14.29 -30.34
CA GLY A 184 -2.76 -13.13 -29.83
C GLY A 184 -3.10 -12.08 -30.89
N PRO A 185 -3.90 -11.06 -30.52
CA PRO A 185 -4.19 -9.93 -31.40
C PRO A 185 -2.99 -8.96 -31.48
N LEU A 186 -2.86 -8.20 -32.58
CA LEU A 186 -1.83 -7.15 -32.72
C LEU A 186 -1.96 -6.04 -31.67
N SER A 187 -3.19 -5.76 -31.25
CA SER A 187 -3.46 -4.86 -30.14
C SER A 187 -4.79 -5.20 -29.52
N MET A 188 -4.92 -4.96 -28.22
CA MET A 188 -6.18 -5.12 -27.50
C MET A 188 -6.28 -4.02 -26.44
N SER A 189 -7.51 -3.64 -26.09
CA SER A 189 -7.76 -2.64 -25.07
C SER A 189 -8.94 -3.04 -24.23
N TRP A 190 -8.81 -2.82 -22.93
CA TRP A 190 -9.84 -3.08 -21.92
C TRP A 190 -10.05 -1.81 -21.11
N ASP A 191 -11.29 -1.59 -20.71
CA ASP A 191 -11.67 -0.52 -19.80
C ASP A 191 -12.53 -1.13 -18.70
N LEU A 192 -11.92 -1.34 -17.54
CA LEU A 192 -12.50 -2.09 -16.43
C LEU A 192 -13.02 -1.10 -15.40
N ALA A 193 -14.30 -1.24 -15.01
CA ALA A 193 -14.88 -0.46 -13.94
C ALA A 193 -14.79 -1.21 -12.61
N LEU A 194 -14.15 -0.61 -11.62
CA LEU A 194 -14.09 -1.13 -10.25
C LEU A 194 -15.40 -0.85 -9.54
N ASP A 195 -16.01 -1.89 -8.98
CA ASP A 195 -17.24 -1.78 -8.21
C ASP A 195 -17.31 -2.86 -7.11
N GLY A 196 -18.39 -2.83 -6.31
CA GLY A 196 -18.65 -3.80 -5.24
C GLY A 196 -17.86 -3.54 -3.95
N GLY A 197 -17.10 -2.44 -3.89
CA GLY A 197 -16.40 -2.02 -2.69
C GLY A 197 -17.38 -1.56 -1.61
N THR A 198 -17.18 -2.02 -0.38
CA THR A 198 -18.02 -1.68 0.78
C THR A 198 -17.16 -1.20 1.93
N ASP A 199 -17.64 -0.18 2.65
CA ASP A 199 -17.03 0.32 3.89
C ASP A 199 -17.98 0.09 5.06
N VAL A 200 -17.45 -0.45 6.15
CA VAL A 200 -18.20 -0.70 7.39
C VAL A 200 -17.52 0.03 8.52
N ALA A 201 -18.29 0.80 9.28
CA ALA A 201 -17.75 1.51 10.44
C ALA A 201 -17.24 0.49 11.49
N PRO A 202 -16.05 0.69 12.06
CA PRO A 202 -15.52 -0.18 13.10
C PRO A 202 -16.31 -0.06 14.40
N GLY A 203 -16.44 -1.17 15.12
CA GLY A 203 -16.98 -1.24 16.47
C GLY A 203 -15.88 -1.38 17.51
N ARG A 204 -16.29 -1.72 18.74
CA ARG A 204 -15.37 -1.89 19.88
C ARG A 204 -14.31 -2.97 19.63
N ALA A 205 -14.68 -4.06 18.95
CA ALA A 205 -13.78 -5.19 18.70
C ALA A 205 -12.62 -4.80 17.78
N GLU A 206 -12.90 -4.06 16.71
CA GLU A 206 -11.89 -3.59 15.77
C GLU A 206 -10.93 -2.59 16.42
N TYR A 207 -11.43 -1.71 17.28
CA TYR A 207 -10.57 -0.81 18.06
C TYR A 207 -9.72 -1.57 19.10
N ALA A 208 -10.26 -2.60 19.75
CA ALA A 208 -9.48 -3.44 20.66
C ALA A 208 -8.34 -4.18 19.91
N ALA A 209 -8.63 -4.68 18.70
CA ALA A 209 -7.61 -5.28 17.83
C ALA A 209 -6.53 -4.27 17.41
N ALA A 210 -6.91 -3.01 17.13
CA ALA A 210 -5.95 -1.95 16.80
C ALA A 210 -5.02 -1.61 17.97
N VAL A 211 -5.54 -1.60 19.20
CA VAL A 211 -4.73 -1.40 20.41
C VAL A 211 -3.76 -2.57 20.63
N ALA A 212 -4.20 -3.81 20.38
CA ALA A 212 -3.30 -4.96 20.44
C ALA A 212 -2.19 -4.88 19.39
N ALA A 213 -2.53 -4.58 18.13
CA ALA A 213 -1.55 -4.43 17.05
C ALA A 213 -0.56 -3.28 17.26
N GLN A 214 -0.95 -2.24 18.02
CA GLN A 214 -0.07 -1.15 18.41
C GLN A 214 0.99 -1.57 19.43
N ALA A 215 0.79 -2.65 20.18
CA ALA A 215 1.77 -3.13 21.17
C ALA A 215 3.03 -3.75 20.52
N ASP A 216 2.95 -4.10 19.24
CA ASP A 216 4.04 -4.74 18.47
C ASP A 216 4.90 -3.72 17.67
N LEU A 217 4.69 -2.42 17.91
CA LEU A 217 5.41 -1.29 17.27
C LEU A 217 6.68 -0.88 18.02
#